data_AF-A0A9W6FWL0-F1
#
_entry.id   AF-A0A9W6FWL0-F1
#
_cell.length_a   1.000
_cell.length_b   1.000
_cell.length_c   1.000
_cell.angle_alpha   90.00
_cell.angle_beta   90.00
_cell.angle_gamma   90.00
#
_symmetry.space_group_name_H-M   'P 1'
#
loop_
_entity.id
_entity.type
_entity.pdbx_description
1 polymer ?
#
loop_
_entity_poly.entity_id
_entity_poly.type
_entity_poly.pdbx_seq_one_letter_code
_entity_poly.pdbx_strand_id
1 'polypeptide(L)'
;MKKLKLWTGLLALFLSGCFIGAMGAWMAGEYHIMNVLHHDRGDIPRIIIDKLTRELDLNESQKARITEIVCRTHAELMDLHRRTQPEREQILERSTLQMKAELSPEQQKKLDALHQEMEERRAKRKPGSKDESGNPCESSPQEFKN
;
A
#
# COMPACT_ATOMS: atom_id res chain seq x y z
N MET A 1 -42.80 4.29 23.94
CA MET A 1 -42.04 5.38 23.28
C MET A 1 -40.57 5.55 23.73
N LYS A 2 -40.03 4.81 24.73
CA LYS A 2 -38.62 4.96 25.17
C LYS A 2 -37.62 3.94 24.55
N LYS A 3 -38.13 2.78 24.11
CA LYS A 3 -37.31 1.70 23.50
C LYS A 3 -36.75 2.08 22.13
N LEU A 4 -37.49 2.89 21.35
CA LEU A 4 -37.05 3.43 20.05
C LEU A 4 -35.82 4.33 20.21
N LYS A 5 -35.82 5.28 21.16
CA LYS A 5 -34.67 6.17 21.42
C LYS A 5 -33.41 5.42 21.86
N LEU A 6 -33.56 4.35 22.65
CA LEU A 6 -32.45 3.49 23.04
C LEU A 6 -31.91 2.69 21.84
N TRP A 7 -32.79 2.19 20.97
CA TRP A 7 -32.39 1.52 19.73
C TRP A 7 -31.72 2.47 18.74
N THR A 8 -32.16 3.73 18.64
CA THR A 8 -31.52 4.72 17.77
C THR A 8 -30.09 5.03 18.22
N GLY A 9 -29.86 5.15 19.54
CA GLY A 9 -28.51 5.34 20.09
C GLY A 9 -27.60 4.13 19.84
N LEU A 10 -28.14 2.91 20.02
CA LEU A 10 -27.39 1.68 19.77
C LEU A 10 -27.05 1.48 18.28
N LEU A 11 -28.01 1.78 17.40
CA LEU A 11 -27.82 1.72 15.95
C LEU A 11 -26.80 2.77 15.48
N ALA A 12 -26.83 3.99 16.04
CA ALA A 12 -25.85 5.02 15.75
C ALA A 12 -24.43 4.62 16.20
N LEU A 13 -24.29 4.01 17.38
CA LEU A 13 -23.00 3.50 17.87
C LEU A 13 -22.48 2.36 16.98
N PHE A 14 -23.36 1.46 16.56
CA PHE A 14 -23.03 0.35 15.66
C PHE A 14 -22.58 0.85 14.28
N LEU A 15 -23.30 1.81 13.69
CA LEU A 15 -22.94 2.41 12.41
C LEU A 15 -21.60 3.18 12.51
N SER A 16 -21.37 3.91 13.60
CA SER A 16 -20.09 4.57 13.85
C SER A 16 -18.94 3.56 13.97
N GLY A 17 -19.14 2.46 14.70
CA GLY A 17 -18.15 1.39 14.83
C GLY A 17 -17.90 0.65 13.51
N CYS A 18 -18.95 0.44 12.70
CA CYS A 18 -18.85 -0.17 11.38
C CYS A 18 -18.11 0.75 10.40
N PHE A 19 -18.31 2.06 10.50
CA PHE A 19 -17.60 3.05 9.69
C PHE A 19 -16.12 3.13 10.04
N ILE A 20 -15.78 3.16 11.33
CA ILE A 20 -14.40 3.10 11.82
C ILE A 20 -13.75 1.76 11.47
N GLY A 21 -14.49 0.65 11.57
CA GLY A 21 -14.04 -0.68 11.17
C GLY A 21 -13.83 -0.79 9.66
N ALA A 22 -14.68 -0.19 8.83
CA ALA A 22 -14.55 -0.17 7.37
C ALA A 22 -13.39 0.73 6.91
N MET A 23 -13.22 1.91 7.50
CA MET A 23 -12.04 2.75 7.28
C MET A 23 -10.77 2.07 7.78
N GLY A 24 -10.83 1.43 8.94
CA GLY A 24 -9.73 0.65 9.51
C GLY A 24 -9.38 -0.56 8.64
N ALA A 25 -10.36 -1.26 8.08
CA ALA A 25 -10.16 -2.40 7.20
C ALA A 25 -9.74 -2.00 5.78
N TRP A 26 -10.19 -0.84 5.28
CA TRP A 26 -9.70 -0.27 4.02
C TRP A 26 -8.26 0.20 4.19
N MET A 27 -7.96 0.97 5.24
CA MET A 27 -6.61 1.38 5.57
C MET A 27 -5.71 0.18 5.86
N ALA A 28 -6.20 -0.83 6.60
CA ALA A 28 -5.49 -2.08 6.84
C ALA A 28 -5.34 -2.91 5.57
N GLY A 29 -6.32 -2.95 4.67
CA GLY A 29 -6.24 -3.62 3.38
C GLY A 29 -5.21 -2.95 2.47
N GLU A 30 -5.20 -1.62 2.43
CA GLU A 30 -4.15 -0.82 1.82
C GLU A 30 -2.80 -1.09 2.49
N TYR A 31 -2.75 -1.22 3.82
CA TYR A 31 -1.55 -1.54 4.60
C TYR A 31 -1.11 -2.99 4.49
N HIS A 32 -2.00 -3.94 4.20
CA HIS A 32 -1.72 -5.37 4.10
C HIS A 32 -1.31 -5.70 2.67
N ILE A 33 -1.94 -5.08 1.67
CA ILE A 33 -1.44 -5.00 0.29
C ILE A 33 -0.10 -4.28 0.32
N MET A 34 0.03 -3.15 1.01
CA MET A 34 1.31 -2.47 1.20
C MET A 34 2.31 -3.32 1.99
N ASN A 35 1.93 -4.12 3.00
CA ASN A 35 2.87 -4.96 3.77
C ASN A 35 3.35 -6.14 2.95
N VAL A 36 2.48 -6.74 2.15
CA VAL A 36 2.85 -7.75 1.14
C VAL A 36 3.72 -7.11 0.06
N LEU A 37 3.43 -5.87 -0.36
CA LEU A 37 4.30 -5.06 -1.24
C LEU A 37 5.61 -4.61 -0.55
N HIS A 38 5.66 -4.51 0.78
CA HIS A 38 6.80 -4.00 1.55
C HIS A 38 7.72 -5.10 2.05
N HIS A 39 7.29 -6.37 2.01
CA HIS A 39 8.18 -7.48 2.37
C HIS A 39 9.18 -7.78 1.26
N ASP A 40 8.86 -7.50 -0.01
CA ASP A 40 9.82 -7.68 -1.09
C ASP A 40 9.44 -6.87 -2.33
N ARG A 41 9.92 -5.63 -2.44
CA ARG A 41 9.70 -4.82 -3.66
C ARG A 41 10.47 -5.36 -4.88
N GLY A 42 11.36 -6.33 -4.69
CA GLY A 42 12.08 -6.98 -5.79
C GLY A 42 11.24 -7.99 -6.55
N ASP A 43 10.35 -8.72 -5.86
CA ASP A 43 9.84 -10.01 -6.34
C ASP A 43 8.32 -10.08 -6.51
N ILE A 44 7.59 -8.98 -6.46
CA ILE A 44 6.12 -8.99 -6.64
C ILE A 44 5.68 -9.65 -7.96
N PRO A 45 6.27 -9.31 -9.12
CA PRO A 45 5.93 -9.98 -10.36
C PRO A 45 6.20 -11.49 -10.29
N ARG A 46 7.30 -11.89 -9.65
CA ARG A 46 7.68 -13.29 -9.47
C ARG A 46 6.68 -14.04 -8.60
N ILE A 47 6.31 -13.51 -7.45
CA ILE A 47 5.32 -14.12 -6.54
C ILE A 47 3.99 -14.33 -7.27
N ILE A 48 3.56 -13.35 -8.07
CA ILE A 48 2.33 -13.44 -8.86
C ILE A 48 2.46 -14.52 -9.94
N ILE A 49 3.56 -14.54 -10.70
CA ILE A 49 3.80 -15.53 -11.76
C ILE A 49 3.88 -16.95 -11.16
N ASP A 50 4.60 -17.14 -10.06
CA ASP A 50 4.77 -18.44 -9.40
C ASP A 50 3.43 -18.94 -8.85
N LYS A 51 2.64 -18.05 -8.24
CA LYS A 51 1.29 -18.40 -7.78
C LYS A 51 0.36 -18.77 -8.94
N LEU A 52 0.34 -17.97 -10.01
CA LEU A 52 -0.48 -18.25 -11.20
C LEU A 52 -0.04 -19.54 -11.90
N THR A 53 1.27 -19.79 -11.98
CA THR A 53 1.83 -21.02 -12.56
C THR A 53 1.39 -22.24 -11.76
N ARG A 54 1.43 -22.16 -10.43
CA ARG A 54 1.07 -23.25 -9.53
C ARG A 54 -0.44 -23.51 -9.46
N GLU A 55 -1.27 -22.47 -9.49
CA GLU A 55 -2.73 -22.65 -9.36
C GLU A 55 -3.43 -22.98 -10.69
N LEU A 56 -2.82 -22.61 -11.84
CA LEU A 56 -3.40 -22.82 -13.17
C LEU A 56 -2.64 -23.85 -14.00
N ASP A 57 -1.61 -24.49 -13.44
CA ASP A 57 -0.72 -25.45 -14.11
C ASP A 57 -0.25 -24.95 -15.50
N LEU A 58 0.28 -23.73 -15.53
CA LEU A 58 0.65 -23.07 -16.78
C LEU A 58 1.82 -23.79 -17.46
N ASN A 59 1.69 -24.03 -18.77
CA ASN A 59 2.84 -24.48 -19.57
C ASN A 59 3.83 -23.33 -19.86
N GLU A 60 5.04 -23.66 -20.29
CA GLU A 60 6.12 -22.68 -20.51
C GLU A 60 5.73 -21.54 -21.47
N SER A 61 4.95 -21.84 -22.52
CA SER A 61 4.49 -20.82 -23.47
C SER A 61 3.45 -19.87 -22.86
N GLN A 62 2.59 -20.36 -21.98
CA GLN A 62 1.61 -19.56 -21.26
C GLN A 62 2.28 -18.73 -20.16
N LYS A 63 3.23 -19.32 -19.44
CA LYS A 63 4.03 -18.66 -18.43
C LYS A 63 4.76 -17.44 -19.02
N ALA A 64 5.43 -17.59 -20.16
CA ALA A 64 6.11 -16.47 -20.83
C ALA A 64 5.17 -15.30 -21.17
N ARG A 65 3.99 -15.56 -21.72
CA ARG A 65 3.00 -14.52 -22.04
C ARG A 65 2.43 -13.85 -20.79
N ILE A 66 2.17 -14.63 -19.73
CA ILE A 66 1.66 -14.10 -18.47
C ILE A 66 2.71 -13.26 -17.76
N THR A 67 3.98 -13.66 -17.81
CA THR A 67 5.10 -12.86 -17.31
C THR A 67 5.14 -11.49 -17.95
N GLU A 68 5.03 -11.39 -19.28
CA GLU A 68 5.00 -10.11 -20.00
C GLU A 68 3.85 -9.20 -19.52
N ILE A 69 2.63 -9.75 -19.39
CA ILE A 69 1.46 -9.00 -18.91
C ILE A 69 1.68 -8.49 -17.48
N VAL A 70 2.17 -9.36 -16.59
CA VAL A 70 2.43 -9.01 -15.18
C VAL A 70 3.51 -7.94 -15.08
N CYS A 71 4.57 -8.03 -15.88
CA CYS A 71 5.65 -7.05 -15.89
C CYS A 71 5.23 -5.69 -16.42
N ARG A 72 4.45 -5.64 -17.51
CA ARG A 72 3.87 -4.38 -18.01
C ARG A 72 2.96 -3.74 -16.97
N THR A 73 2.07 -4.52 -16.37
CA THR A 73 1.15 -4.03 -15.33
C THR A 73 1.92 -3.49 -14.12
N HIS A 74 2.98 -4.19 -13.71
CA HIS A 74 3.85 -3.73 -12.63
C HIS A 74 4.49 -2.36 -12.95
N ALA A 75 4.99 -2.19 -14.18
CA ALA A 75 5.59 -0.93 -14.62
C ALA A 75 4.57 0.23 -14.63
N GLU A 76 3.35 -0.02 -15.13
CA GLU A 76 2.26 0.97 -15.14
C GLU A 76 1.87 1.38 -13.71
N LEU A 77 1.74 0.43 -12.79
CA LEU A 77 1.43 0.71 -11.39
C LEU A 77 2.56 1.48 -10.69
N MET A 78 3.83 1.16 -10.97
CA MET A 78 4.97 1.92 -10.46
C MET A 78 4.98 3.35 -10.97
N ASP A 79 4.59 3.56 -12.22
CA ASP A 79 4.50 4.89 -12.79
C ASP A 79 3.35 5.71 -12.20
N LEU A 80 2.17 5.12 -12.07
CA LEU A 80 1.03 5.73 -11.38
C LEU A 80 1.38 6.10 -9.94
N HIS A 81 2.06 5.19 -9.24
CA HIS A 81 2.54 5.44 -7.90
C HIS A 81 3.46 6.67 -7.86
N ARG A 82 4.50 6.74 -8.72
CA ARG A 82 5.38 7.91 -8.78
C ARG A 82 4.65 9.23 -9.06
N ARG A 83 3.66 9.21 -9.96
CA ARG A 83 2.86 10.41 -10.30
C ARG A 83 2.00 10.90 -9.13
N THR A 84 1.46 9.97 -8.35
CA THR A 84 0.54 10.27 -7.23
C THR A 84 1.25 10.50 -5.89
N GLN A 85 2.51 10.07 -5.75
CA GLN A 85 3.33 10.31 -4.56
C GLN A 85 3.32 11.76 -4.03
N PRO A 86 3.58 12.79 -4.87
CA PRO A 86 3.62 14.17 -4.37
C PRO A 86 2.25 14.65 -3.85
N GLU A 87 1.16 14.25 -4.51
CA GLU A 87 -0.19 14.61 -4.08
C GLU A 87 -0.52 13.97 -2.73
N ARG A 88 -0.14 12.71 -2.54
CA ARG A 88 -0.32 12.01 -1.26
C ARG A 88 0.45 12.68 -0.13
N GLU A 89 1.69 13.10 -0.40
CA GLU A 89 2.53 13.79 0.59
C GLU A 89 1.90 15.13 1.01
N GLN A 90 1.39 15.92 0.05
CA GLN A 90 0.69 17.17 0.35
C GLN A 90 -0.57 16.97 1.19
N ILE A 91 -1.35 15.91 0.91
CA ILE A 91 -2.53 15.57 1.71
C ILE A 91 -2.13 15.26 3.16
N LEU A 92 -1.09 14.44 3.34
CA LEU A 92 -0.60 14.07 4.66
C LEU A 92 -0.03 15.27 5.43
N GLU A 93 0.72 16.14 4.76
CA GLU A 93 1.27 17.36 5.36
C GLU A 93 0.14 18.28 5.83
N ARG A 94 -0.88 18.51 5.00
CA ARG A 94 -2.06 19.29 5.37
C ARG A 94 -2.78 18.72 6.58
N SER A 95 -3.04 17.41 6.59
CA SER A 95 -3.66 16.74 7.73
C SER A 95 -2.82 16.89 9.01
N THR A 96 -1.50 16.83 8.88
CA THR A 96 -0.57 17.01 10.00
C THR A 96 -0.67 18.40 10.60
N LEU A 97 -0.69 19.43 9.75
CA LEU A 97 -0.84 20.83 10.19
C LEU A 97 -2.18 21.05 10.90
N GLN A 98 -3.27 20.48 10.38
CA GLN A 98 -4.58 20.54 11.02
C GLN A 98 -4.58 19.84 12.40
N MET A 99 -3.98 18.65 12.51
CA MET A 99 -3.85 17.98 13.80
C MET A 99 -3.03 18.80 14.79
N LYS A 100 -1.91 19.41 14.36
CA LYS A 100 -1.09 20.26 15.23
C LYS A 100 -1.86 21.43 15.83
N ALA A 101 -2.77 22.04 15.08
CA ALA A 101 -3.57 23.16 15.55
C ALA A 101 -4.46 22.82 16.76
N GLU A 102 -4.86 21.54 16.90
CA GLU A 102 -5.71 21.05 17.99
C GLU A 102 -4.89 20.50 19.19
N LEU A 103 -3.56 20.43 19.09
CA LEU A 103 -2.69 19.79 20.07
C LEU A 103 -1.96 20.80 20.94
N SER A 104 -1.72 20.42 22.20
CA SER A 104 -0.86 21.20 23.09
C SER A 104 0.60 21.19 22.61
N PRO A 105 1.45 22.16 23.02
CA PRO A 105 2.85 22.21 22.63
C PRO A 105 3.64 20.92 22.96
N GLU A 106 3.30 20.25 24.07
CA GLU A 106 3.94 18.97 24.44
C GLU A 106 3.50 17.83 23.51
N GLN A 107 2.23 17.80 23.11
CA GLN A 107 1.69 16.80 22.19
C GLN A 107 2.21 17.02 20.76
N GLN A 108 2.41 18.27 20.33
CA GLN A 108 3.02 18.59 19.04
C GLN A 108 4.47 18.05 18.96
N LYS A 109 5.27 18.24 20.01
CA LYS A 109 6.64 17.67 20.08
C LYS A 109 6.63 16.14 19.96
N LYS A 110 5.64 15.48 20.58
CA LYS A 110 5.50 14.02 20.49
C LYS A 110 5.11 13.58 19.08
N LEU A 111 4.21 14.31 18.41
CA LEU A 111 3.82 14.04 17.02
C LEU A 111 5.02 14.20 16.07
N ASP A 112 5.83 15.23 16.26
CA ASP A 112 7.03 15.47 15.45
C ASP A 112 8.08 14.36 15.63
N ALA A 113 8.29 13.90 16.86
CA ALA A 113 9.17 12.77 17.13
C ALA A 113 8.68 11.48 16.46
N LEU A 114 7.36 11.22 16.47
CA LEU A 114 6.77 10.06 15.80
C LEU A 114 6.95 10.15 14.28
N HIS A 115 6.80 11.33 13.68
CA HIS A 115 7.03 11.55 12.26
C HIS A 115 8.49 11.31 11.87
N GLN A 116 9.43 11.88 12.64
CA GLN A 116 10.86 11.67 12.42
C GLN A 116 11.25 10.20 12.54
N GLU A 117 10.73 9.48 13.54
CA GLU A 117 11.00 8.04 13.67
C GLU A 117 10.50 7.25 12.46
N MET A 118 9.32 7.58 11.93
CA MET A 118 8.79 6.96 10.72
C MET A 118 9.65 7.26 9.49
N GLU A 119 10.11 8.51 9.33
CA GLU A 119 11.01 8.90 8.24
C GLU A 119 12.36 8.20 8.34
N GLU A 120 12.96 8.13 9.53
CA GLU A 120 14.18 7.37 9.75
C GLU A 120 14.03 5.89 9.44
N ARG A 121 12.90 5.29 9.84
CA ARG A 121 12.59 3.89 9.49
C ARG A 121 12.44 3.70 7.98
N ARG A 122 11.86 4.68 7.27
CA ARG A 122 11.77 4.68 5.80
C ARG A 122 13.15 4.87 5.15
N ALA A 123 14.00 5.74 5.69
CA ALA A 123 15.35 5.99 5.17
C ALA A 123 16.32 4.82 5.43
N LYS A 124 16.20 4.17 6.61
CA LYS A 124 16.96 2.95 6.97
C LYS A 124 16.49 1.74 6.17
N ARG A 125 15.25 1.73 5.70
CA ARG A 125 14.76 0.85 4.63
C ARG A 125 15.34 1.31 3.28
N LYS A 126 16.68 1.28 3.13
CA LYS A 126 17.28 1.21 1.80
C LYS A 126 16.65 0.04 1.04
N PRO A 127 16.42 0.14 -0.28
CA PRO A 127 15.96 -1.01 -1.05
C PRO A 127 16.91 -2.16 -0.76
N GLY A 128 16.34 -3.33 -0.45
CA GLY A 128 17.11 -4.55 -0.32
C GLY A 128 18.09 -4.64 -1.47
N SER A 129 19.33 -5.02 -1.14
CA SER A 129 20.32 -5.46 -2.11
C SER A 129 19.63 -6.27 -3.20
N LYS A 130 20.04 -6.05 -4.45
CA LYS A 130 19.66 -6.91 -5.57
C LYS A 130 19.88 -8.37 -5.15
N ASP A 131 18.80 -9.05 -4.81
CA ASP A 131 18.86 -10.49 -4.67
C ASP A 131 18.97 -11.01 -6.11
N GLU A 132 20.12 -11.59 -6.40
CA GLU A 132 20.54 -12.17 -7.69
C GLU A 132 19.63 -13.33 -8.17
N SER A 133 18.45 -13.49 -7.58
CA SER A 133 17.42 -14.45 -8.00
C SER A 133 16.47 -13.81 -9.01
N GLY A 134 16.98 -13.61 -10.23
CA GLY A 134 16.22 -13.46 -11.47
C GLY A 134 14.86 -12.76 -11.37
N ASN A 135 14.86 -11.42 -11.37
CA ASN A 135 13.64 -10.65 -11.57
C ASN A 135 13.06 -10.98 -12.96
N PRO A 136 11.86 -11.59 -13.04
CA PRO A 136 11.28 -12.04 -14.31
C PRO A 136 10.91 -10.86 -15.24
N CYS A 137 10.93 -9.63 -14.73
CA CYS A 137 10.70 -8.42 -15.52
C CYS A 137 12.00 -7.77 -16.03
N GLU A 138 13.15 -8.13 -15.49
CA GLU A 138 14.46 -7.60 -15.94
C GLU A 138 14.94 -8.32 -17.21
N SER A 139 14.46 -9.54 -17.48
CA SER A 139 14.74 -10.32 -18.69
C SER A 139 13.72 -10.12 -19.83
N SER A 140 12.67 -9.31 -19.63
CA SER A 140 11.70 -9.01 -20.70
C SER A 140 12.28 -7.96 -21.66
N PRO A 141 12.29 -8.20 -23.00
CA PRO A 141 12.80 -7.22 -23.95
C PRO A 141 12.00 -5.91 -23.88
N GLN A 142 12.60 -4.88 -23.27
CA GLN A 142 12.07 -3.52 -23.26
C GLN A 142 12.21 -2.88 -24.66
N GLU A 143 11.35 -3.26 -25.60
CA GLU A 143 11.25 -2.56 -26.88
C GLU A 143 9.78 -2.42 -27.30
N PHE A 144 9.05 -1.49 -26.68
CA PHE A 144 7.87 -0.93 -27.33
C PHE A 144 7.75 0.56 -27.01
N LYS A 145 8.48 1.33 -27.82
CA LYS A 145 8.32 2.78 -27.97
C LYS A 145 7.17 2.99 -28.95
N ASN A 146 6.10 3.65 -28.51
CA ASN A 146 5.11 4.28 -29.40
C ASN A 146 5.01 5.75 -29.02
#